data_AF-A0A7S2U747-F1
#
_entry.id   AF-A0A7S2U747-F1
#
_cell.length_a   1.000
_cell.length_b   1.000
_cell.length_c   1.000
_cell.angle_alpha   90.00
_cell.angle_beta   90.00
_cell.angle_gamma   90.00
#
_symmetry.space_group_name_H-M   'P 1'
#
loop_
_entity.id
_entity.type
_entity.pdbx_description
1 polymer ?
#
loop_
_entity_poly.entity_id
_entity_poly.type
_entity_poly.pdbx_seq_one_letter_code
_entity_poly.pdbx_strand_id
1 'polypeptide(L)'
;MGTVAAWDDDYARLARASSQLRATGSASRLPPGPSRDAQINSIRAGIDRLLNELQHISLTGGEVNRRRHLCENLRTTLVSGPQNTGHTNSSLYESSQQNNNQQQMSQTSMALRQQDGMIDELAVGVSRLKDQTRLIGDEARLHVQLLDDIDNDVERAQEGMEAETRRAKQLKEDKSVWKLYFWIAGLSILLFLLILKGLS
;
A
#
# COMPACT_ATOMS: atom_id res chain seq x y z
N MET A 1 -14.78 6.63 -11.21
CA MET A 1 -13.37 6.46 -10.84
C MET A 1 -13.25 6.84 -9.38
N GLY A 2 -13.04 5.86 -8.49
CA GLY A 2 -12.80 6.13 -7.07
C GLY A 2 -11.47 6.84 -6.91
N THR A 3 -11.43 7.91 -6.12
CA THR A 3 -10.18 8.58 -5.77
C THR A 3 -9.56 7.89 -4.56
N VAL A 4 -8.26 8.03 -4.41
CA VAL A 4 -7.51 7.53 -3.25
C VAL A 4 -8.12 8.00 -1.92
N ALA A 5 -8.59 9.25 -1.87
CA ALA A 5 -9.26 9.82 -0.70
C ALA A 5 -10.61 9.16 -0.39
N ALA A 6 -11.39 8.78 -1.42
CA ALA A 6 -12.66 8.08 -1.21
C ALA A 6 -12.45 6.69 -0.60
N TRP A 7 -11.42 5.97 -1.06
CA TRP A 7 -11.04 4.68 -0.49
C TRP A 7 -10.62 4.80 0.98
N ASP A 8 -9.82 5.81 1.32
CA ASP A 8 -9.33 6.05 2.69
C ASP A 8 -10.49 6.36 3.65
N ASP A 9 -11.48 7.16 3.20
CA ASP A 9 -12.69 7.47 3.96
C ASP A 9 -13.57 6.24 4.21
N ASP A 10 -13.76 5.39 3.20
CA ASP A 10 -14.53 4.16 3.32
C ASP A 10 -13.82 3.14 4.23
N TYR A 11 -12.50 3.03 4.13
CA TYR A 11 -11.69 2.24 5.07
C TYR A 11 -11.84 2.75 6.51
N ALA A 12 -11.76 4.07 6.75
CA ALA A 12 -11.90 4.66 8.07
C ALA A 12 -13.29 4.40 8.68
N ARG A 13 -14.35 4.43 7.87
CA ARG A 13 -15.71 4.06 8.29
C ARG A 13 -15.78 2.60 8.72
N LEU A 14 -15.22 1.69 7.92
CA LEU A 14 -15.20 0.26 8.25
C LEU A 14 -14.38 -0.05 9.50
N ALA A 15 -13.22 0.59 9.66
CA ALA A 15 -12.39 0.44 10.84
C ALA A 15 -13.14 0.83 12.12
N ARG A 16 -13.87 1.96 12.10
CA ARG A 16 -14.71 2.39 13.23
C ARG A 16 -15.86 1.42 13.50
N ALA A 17 -16.52 0.88 12.48
CA ALA A 17 -17.57 -0.11 12.65
C ALA A 17 -17.03 -1.41 13.29
N SER A 18 -15.85 -1.87 12.87
CA SER A 18 -15.20 -3.05 13.43
C SER A 18 -14.80 -2.87 14.91
N SER A 19 -14.33 -1.68 15.30
CA SER A 19 -13.97 -1.40 16.70
C SER A 19 -15.20 -1.29 17.59
N GLN A 20 -16.30 -0.73 17.09
CA GLN A 20 -17.58 -0.70 17.80
C GLN A 20 -18.15 -2.11 18.05
N LEU A 21 -18.02 -3.03 17.10
CA LEU A 21 -18.40 -4.44 17.29
C LEU A 21 -17.60 -5.15 18.38
N ARG A 22 -16.32 -4.80 18.54
CA ARG A 22 -15.48 -5.33 19.63
C ARG A 22 -15.91 -4.76 20.99
N ALA A 23 -16.14 -3.45 21.06
CA ALA A 23 -16.56 -2.78 22.29
C ALA A 23 -17.94 -3.26 22.77
N THR A 24 -18.89 -3.50 21.87
CA THR A 24 -20.24 -3.98 22.21
C THR A 24 -20.29 -5.43 22.68
N GLY A 25 -19.31 -6.27 22.31
CA GLY A 25 -19.20 -7.65 22.81
C GLY A 25 -18.91 -7.76 24.32
N SER A 26 -18.45 -6.66 24.93
CA SER A 26 -18.12 -6.60 26.37
C SER A 26 -19.27 -6.04 27.22
N ALA A 27 -20.26 -5.41 26.60
CA ALA A 27 -21.38 -4.76 27.27
C ALA A 27 -22.63 -5.66 27.16
N SER A 28 -22.76 -6.61 28.09
CA SER A 28 -23.82 -7.62 28.16
C SER A 28 -25.23 -7.09 28.45
N ARG A 29 -25.52 -5.80 28.20
CA ARG A 29 -26.81 -5.17 28.55
C ARG A 29 -27.21 -4.06 27.57
N LEU A 30 -27.59 -4.37 26.34
CA LEU A 30 -28.29 -3.41 25.44
C LEU A 30 -29.17 -4.15 24.39
N PRO A 31 -30.19 -3.46 23.83
CA PRO A 31 -31.45 -4.01 23.24
C PRO A 31 -31.24 -4.68 21.85
N PRO A 32 -32.29 -5.27 21.20
CA PRO A 32 -32.09 -6.12 20.03
C PRO A 32 -31.76 -5.26 18.80
N GLY A 33 -30.47 -4.95 18.64
CA GLY A 33 -29.90 -4.47 17.39
C GLY A 33 -29.76 -5.60 16.37
N PRO A 34 -29.41 -5.28 15.11
CA PRO A 34 -29.11 -6.29 14.11
C PRO A 34 -28.07 -7.26 14.66
N SER A 35 -28.32 -8.57 14.48
CA SER A 35 -27.47 -9.62 15.03
C SER A 35 -26.01 -9.33 14.72
N ARG A 36 -25.14 -9.55 15.70
CA ARG A 36 -23.68 -9.36 15.58
C ARG A 36 -23.13 -9.98 14.30
N ASP A 37 -23.68 -11.14 13.92
CA ASP A 37 -23.34 -11.84 12.69
C ASP A 37 -23.71 -11.06 11.42
N ALA A 38 -24.87 -10.40 11.38
CA ALA A 38 -25.27 -9.55 10.27
C ALA A 38 -24.33 -8.34 10.10
N GLN A 39 -23.86 -7.77 11.22
CA GLN A 39 -22.88 -6.67 11.20
C GLN A 39 -21.48 -7.14 10.79
N ILE A 40 -21.07 -8.35 11.19
CA ILE A 40 -19.80 -8.94 10.74
C ILE A 40 -19.87 -9.21 9.22
N ASN A 41 -20.98 -9.73 8.73
CA ASN A 41 -21.19 -10.00 7.31
C ASN A 41 -21.19 -8.72 6.46
N SER A 42 -21.79 -7.63 6.96
CA SER A 42 -21.79 -6.35 6.24
C SER A 42 -20.40 -5.71 6.18
N ILE A 43 -19.61 -5.80 7.25
CA ILE A 43 -18.23 -5.31 7.24
C ILE A 43 -17.37 -6.16 6.31
N ARG A 44 -17.53 -7.49 6.32
CA ARG A 44 -16.82 -8.38 5.40
C ARG A 44 -17.10 -8.03 3.94
N ALA A 45 -18.36 -7.83 3.57
CA ALA A 45 -18.74 -7.40 2.23
C ALA A 45 -18.14 -6.02 1.86
N GLY A 46 -18.04 -5.11 2.83
CA GLY A 46 -17.38 -3.82 2.62
C GLY A 46 -15.86 -3.94 2.40
N ILE A 47 -15.18 -4.86 3.10
CA ILE A 47 -13.75 -5.14 2.89
C ILE A 47 -13.53 -5.71 1.49
N ASP A 48 -14.37 -6.64 1.04
CA ASP A 48 -14.27 -7.22 -0.30
C ASP A 48 -14.50 -6.18 -1.40
N ARG A 49 -15.40 -5.21 -1.16
CA ARG A 49 -15.60 -4.06 -2.06
C ARG A 49 -14.37 -3.16 -2.13
N LEU A 50 -13.76 -2.83 -0.98
CA LEU A 50 -12.52 -2.03 -0.92
C LEU A 50 -11.35 -2.71 -1.64
N LEU A 51 -11.24 -4.04 -1.54
CA LEU A 51 -10.23 -4.83 -2.24
C LEU A 51 -10.43 -4.81 -3.76
N ASN A 52 -11.68 -4.88 -4.22
CA ASN A 52 -12.01 -4.78 -5.63
C ASN A 52 -11.74 -3.35 -6.16
N GLU A 53 -12.08 -2.33 -5.40
CA GLU A 53 -11.80 -0.94 -5.77
C GLU A 53 -10.30 -0.65 -5.88
N LEU A 54 -9.49 -1.26 -5.01
CA LEU A 54 -8.02 -1.25 -5.07
C LEU A 54 -7.45 -1.79 -6.39
N GLN A 55 -8.14 -2.72 -7.04
CA GLN A 55 -7.72 -3.27 -8.34
C GLN A 55 -7.95 -2.28 -9.49
N HIS A 56 -8.88 -1.34 -9.32
CA HIS A 56 -9.27 -0.38 -10.35
C HIS A 56 -8.60 0.99 -10.21
N ILE A 57 -8.00 1.29 -9.05
CA ILE A 57 -7.25 2.53 -8.85
C ILE A 57 -5.79 2.29 -9.27
N SER A 58 -5.29 3.08 -10.21
CA SER A 58 -3.90 3.07 -10.65
C SER A 58 -2.99 3.68 -9.57
N LEU A 59 -2.67 2.92 -8.53
CA LEU A 59 -1.63 3.28 -7.55
C LEU A 59 -0.32 2.53 -7.82
N THR A 60 0.79 3.09 -7.34
CA THR A 60 2.08 2.41 -7.24
C THR A 60 1.95 1.07 -6.49
N GLY A 61 2.61 0.01 -6.99
CA GLY A 61 2.47 -1.36 -6.47
C GLY A 61 2.68 -1.49 -4.95
N GLY A 62 3.63 -0.76 -4.38
CA GLY A 62 3.85 -0.74 -2.93
C GLY A 62 2.67 -0.20 -2.11
N GLU A 63 1.94 0.80 -2.63
CA GLU A 63 0.78 1.38 -1.94
C GLU A 63 -0.45 0.45 -2.02
N VAL A 64 -0.59 -0.28 -3.14
CA VAL A 64 -1.62 -1.34 -3.28
C VAL A 64 -1.41 -2.43 -2.24
N ASN A 65 -0.17 -2.89 -2.07
CA ASN A 65 0.17 -3.90 -1.07
C ASN A 65 -0.09 -3.39 0.35
N ARG A 66 0.35 -2.18 0.68
CA ARG A 66 0.09 -1.54 2.00
C ARG A 66 -1.40 -1.50 2.33
N ARG A 67 -2.23 -1.07 1.39
CA ARG A 67 -3.68 -0.96 1.57
C ARG A 67 -4.37 -2.33 1.64
N ARG A 68 -3.89 -3.33 0.89
CA ARG A 68 -4.32 -4.73 1.03
C ARG A 68 -4.03 -5.26 2.43
N HIS A 69 -2.87 -4.93 3.01
CA HIS A 69 -2.55 -5.33 4.39
C HIS A 69 -3.48 -4.71 5.42
N LEU A 70 -3.89 -3.45 5.24
CA LEU A 70 -4.86 -2.80 6.12
C LEU A 70 -6.22 -3.52 6.11
N CYS A 71 -6.72 -3.87 4.93
CA CYS A 71 -7.94 -4.66 4.77
C CYS A 71 -7.83 -6.05 5.41
N GLU A 72 -6.70 -6.74 5.24
CA GLU A 72 -6.49 -8.07 5.82
C GLU A 72 -6.38 -8.04 7.34
N ASN A 73 -5.78 -6.98 7.90
CA ASN A 73 -5.73 -6.79 9.35
C ASN A 73 -7.13 -6.59 9.95
N LEU A 74 -7.96 -5.74 9.33
CA LEU A 74 -9.36 -5.59 9.72
C LEU A 74 -10.13 -6.91 9.63
N ARG A 75 -9.94 -7.65 8.54
CA ARG A 75 -10.58 -8.95 8.34
C ARG A 75 -10.17 -9.96 9.41
N THR A 76 -8.89 -10.01 9.74
CA THR A 76 -8.36 -10.90 10.79
C THR A 76 -8.95 -10.53 12.15
N THR A 77 -8.99 -9.25 12.48
CA THR A 77 -9.52 -8.72 13.74
C THR A 77 -11.00 -9.04 13.96
N LEU A 78 -11.76 -9.21 12.88
CA LEU A 78 -13.18 -9.62 12.90
C LEU A 78 -13.37 -11.14 13.06
N VAL A 79 -12.45 -11.94 12.51
CA VAL A 79 -12.50 -13.42 12.56
C VAL A 79 -12.00 -13.94 13.91
N SER A 80 -10.99 -13.32 14.52
CA SER A 80 -10.51 -13.63 15.87
C SER A 80 -11.40 -13.02 16.97
N GLY A 81 -12.72 -13.21 16.85
CA GLY A 81 -13.60 -13.18 18.02
C GLY A 81 -13.23 -14.35 18.96
N PRO A 82 -13.48 -14.25 20.28
CA PRO A 82 -13.05 -15.25 21.26
C PRO A 82 -13.71 -16.60 20.96
N GLN A 83 -13.02 -17.43 20.18
CA GLN A 83 -13.40 -18.81 19.95
C GLN A 83 -12.84 -19.63 21.11
N ASN A 84 -13.76 -20.03 21.98
CA ASN A 84 -13.58 -21.02 23.03
C ASN A 84 -13.14 -22.35 22.39
N THR A 85 -11.84 -22.51 22.16
CA THR A 85 -11.24 -23.75 21.69
C THR A 85 -11.04 -24.66 22.89
N GLY A 86 -12.12 -25.34 23.27
CA GLY A 86 -12.06 -26.45 24.21
C GLY A 86 -11.21 -27.58 23.64
N HIS A 87 -9.91 -27.58 23.93
CA HIS A 87 -9.05 -28.75 23.76
C HIS A 87 -8.93 -29.47 25.11
N THR A 88 -9.58 -30.62 25.17
CA THR A 88 -9.54 -31.60 26.25
C THR A 88 -8.17 -32.27 26.30
N ASN A 89 -7.25 -31.77 27.11
CA ASN A 89 -6.11 -32.56 27.55
C ASN A 89 -6.31 -32.94 29.02
N SER A 90 -6.83 -34.15 29.19
CA SER A 90 -6.82 -34.90 30.44
C SER A 90 -5.37 -35.26 30.78
N SER A 91 -4.84 -34.67 31.84
CA SER A 91 -3.69 -35.24 32.56
C SER A 91 -3.88 -35.02 34.05
N LEU A 92 -4.51 -36.04 34.65
CA LEU A 92 -4.25 -36.60 35.97
C LEU A 92 -3.12 -35.92 36.78
N TYR A 93 -3.47 -35.16 37.82
CA TYR A 93 -2.71 -35.08 39.07
C TYR A 93 -3.65 -34.82 40.24
N GLU A 94 -3.71 -35.82 41.11
CA GLU A 94 -4.37 -35.85 42.41
C GLU A 94 -3.39 -35.36 43.49
N SER A 95 -3.81 -34.47 44.39
CA SER A 95 -3.56 -34.57 45.84
C SER A 95 -4.10 -33.35 46.61
N SER A 96 -5.22 -33.61 47.27
CA SER A 96 -5.56 -33.30 48.67
C SER A 96 -4.92 -32.08 49.39
N GLN A 97 -5.82 -31.20 49.86
CA GLN A 97 -5.91 -30.55 51.19
C GLN A 97 -6.09 -29.02 51.17
N GLN A 98 -7.14 -28.63 51.91
CA GLN A 98 -7.37 -27.37 52.61
C GLN A 98 -8.41 -26.37 52.02
N ASN A 99 -9.60 -26.53 52.62
CA ASN A 99 -10.96 -26.15 52.25
C ASN A 99 -11.32 -24.65 52.39
N ASN A 100 -10.37 -23.72 52.23
CA ASN A 100 -10.70 -22.27 52.20
C ASN A 100 -10.02 -21.51 51.06
N ASN A 101 -9.08 -22.15 50.35
CA ASN A 101 -8.40 -21.56 49.20
C ASN A 101 -9.08 -21.89 47.86
N GLN A 102 -10.10 -22.76 47.86
CA GLN A 102 -10.73 -23.30 46.64
C GLN A 102 -11.47 -22.23 45.80
N GLN A 103 -11.98 -21.18 46.44
CA GLN A 103 -12.71 -20.11 45.73
C GLN A 103 -11.76 -19.02 45.18
N GLN A 104 -10.55 -18.92 45.72
CA GLN A 104 -9.49 -18.04 45.22
C GLN A 104 -8.61 -18.75 44.18
N MET A 105 -8.28 -20.03 44.41
CA MET A 105 -7.56 -20.88 43.47
C MET A 105 -8.34 -21.13 42.18
N SER A 106 -9.67 -21.22 42.23
CA SER A 106 -10.51 -21.32 41.03
C SER A 106 -10.43 -20.05 40.19
N GLN A 107 -10.43 -18.86 40.80
CA GLN A 107 -10.25 -17.59 40.11
C GLN A 107 -8.83 -17.43 39.54
N THR A 108 -7.80 -17.84 40.28
CA THR A 108 -6.40 -17.82 39.79
C THR A 108 -6.19 -18.81 38.64
N SER A 109 -6.79 -20.00 38.70
CA SER A 109 -6.71 -21.00 37.62
C SER A 109 -7.45 -20.58 36.35
N MET A 110 -8.56 -19.83 36.49
CA MET A 110 -9.28 -19.26 35.36
C MET A 110 -8.50 -18.09 34.74
N ALA A 111 -7.84 -17.25 35.55
CA ALA A 111 -7.01 -16.15 35.06
C ALA A 111 -5.76 -16.65 34.32
N LEU A 112 -5.09 -17.71 34.82
CA LEU A 112 -3.94 -18.33 34.17
C LEU A 112 -4.32 -19.00 32.84
N ARG A 113 -5.45 -19.71 32.80
CA ARG A 113 -5.97 -20.30 31.54
C ARG A 113 -6.33 -19.25 30.48
N GLN A 114 -6.82 -18.09 30.89
CA GLN A 114 -7.06 -16.97 29.98
C GLN A 114 -5.75 -16.37 29.44
N GLN A 115 -4.70 -16.32 30.24
CA GLN A 115 -3.39 -15.83 29.81
C GLN A 115 -2.71 -16.79 28.83
N ASP A 116 -2.77 -18.10 29.06
CA ASP A 116 -2.17 -19.09 28.16
C ASP A 116 -2.81 -19.07 26.77
N GLY A 117 -4.14 -18.96 26.70
CA GLY A 117 -4.83 -18.77 25.41
C GLY A 117 -4.44 -17.48 24.69
N MET A 118 -4.12 -16.43 25.44
CA MET A 118 -3.64 -15.16 24.89
C MET A 118 -2.19 -15.25 24.39
N ILE A 119 -1.35 -16.09 25.02
CA ILE A 119 0.03 -16.33 24.60
C ILE A 119 0.07 -17.16 23.32
N ASP A 120 -0.79 -18.17 23.17
CA ASP A 120 -0.89 -18.94 21.92
C ASP A 120 -1.39 -18.10 20.75
N GLU A 121 -2.36 -17.20 21.00
CA GLU A 121 -2.81 -16.23 20.00
C GLU A 121 -1.69 -15.25 19.63
N LEU A 122 -0.90 -14.79 20.60
CA LEU A 122 0.30 -14.00 20.36
C LEU A 122 1.35 -14.77 19.57
N ALA A 123 1.56 -16.05 19.84
CA ALA A 123 2.54 -16.88 19.12
C ALA A 123 2.15 -17.06 17.65
N VAL A 124 0.87 -17.31 17.37
CA VAL A 124 0.32 -17.35 16.01
C VAL A 124 0.42 -15.97 15.34
N GLY A 125 0.13 -14.90 16.07
CA GLY A 125 0.28 -13.52 15.61
C GLY A 125 1.73 -13.17 15.25
N VAL A 126 2.69 -13.54 16.09
CA VAL A 126 4.13 -13.32 15.89
C VAL A 126 4.65 -14.15 14.71
N SER A 127 4.21 -15.40 14.54
CA SER A 127 4.59 -16.20 13.37
C SER A 127 4.10 -15.54 12.07
N ARG A 128 2.87 -15.01 12.06
CA ARG A 128 2.32 -14.28 10.91
C ARG A 128 3.06 -12.96 10.67
N LEU A 129 3.39 -12.21 11.72
CA LEU A 129 4.17 -10.98 11.63
C LEU A 129 5.59 -11.25 11.10
N LYS A 130 6.20 -12.37 11.49
CA LYS A 130 7.52 -12.81 10.99
C LYS A 130 7.46 -13.12 9.49
N ASP A 131 6.44 -13.85 9.06
CA ASP A 131 6.25 -14.17 7.63
C ASP A 131 5.96 -12.91 6.82
N GLN A 132 5.19 -11.96 7.39
CA GLN A 132 4.98 -10.64 6.80
C GLN A 132 6.26 -9.80 6.73
N THR A 133 7.08 -9.82 7.78
CA THR A 133 8.36 -9.08 7.83
C THR A 133 9.33 -9.60 6.77
N ARG A 134 9.33 -10.93 6.52
CA ARG A 134 10.12 -11.51 5.42
C ARG A 134 9.65 -10.99 4.06
N LEU A 135 8.35 -11.01 3.80
CA LEU A 135 7.78 -10.53 2.54
C LEU A 135 8.06 -9.04 2.32
N ILE A 136 7.97 -8.22 3.38
CA ILE A 136 8.36 -6.81 3.34
C ILE A 136 9.86 -6.65 3.03
N GLY A 137 10.72 -7.50 3.60
CA GLY A 137 12.15 -7.50 3.31
C GLY A 137 12.46 -7.82 1.85
N ASP A 138 11.77 -8.80 1.29
CA ASP A 138 11.92 -9.19 -0.12
C ASP A 138 11.41 -8.08 -1.05
N GLU A 139 10.28 -7.44 -0.74
CA GLU A 139 9.74 -6.30 -1.49
C GLU A 139 10.65 -5.07 -1.40
N ALA A 140 11.20 -4.78 -0.22
CA ALA A 140 12.15 -3.68 -0.06
C ALA A 140 13.41 -3.91 -0.90
N ARG A 141 13.86 -5.15 -1.02
CA ARG A 141 14.99 -5.52 -1.90
C ARG A 141 14.63 -5.36 -3.37
N LEU A 142 13.41 -5.74 -3.77
CA LEU A 142 12.89 -5.51 -5.12
C LEU A 142 12.77 -4.01 -5.43
N HIS A 143 12.31 -3.20 -4.48
CA HIS A 143 12.26 -1.74 -4.62
C HIS A 143 13.65 -1.13 -4.81
N VAL A 144 14.67 -1.59 -4.06
CA VAL A 144 16.05 -1.12 -4.27
C VAL A 144 16.53 -1.44 -5.69
N GLN A 145 16.23 -2.63 -6.20
CA GLN A 145 16.57 -3.01 -7.57
C GLN A 145 15.83 -2.14 -8.61
N LEU A 146 14.54 -1.89 -8.41
CA LEU A 146 13.76 -1.00 -9.30
C LEU A 146 14.25 0.45 -9.25
N LEU A 147 14.70 0.95 -8.10
CA LEU A 147 15.30 2.28 -8.01
C LEU A 147 16.61 2.36 -8.80
N ASP A 148 17.44 1.31 -8.74
CA ASP A 148 18.68 1.22 -9.51
C ASP A 148 18.40 1.20 -11.02
N ASP A 149 17.38 0.44 -11.46
CA ASP A 149 16.95 0.43 -12.86
C ASP A 149 16.44 1.82 -13.32
N ILE A 150 15.69 2.52 -12.47
CA ILE A 150 15.24 3.89 -12.75
C ILE A 150 16.42 4.86 -12.86
N ASP A 151 17.42 4.74 -12.00
CA ASP A 151 18.61 5.60 -12.03
C ASP A 151 19.37 5.42 -13.34
N ASN A 152 19.57 4.17 -13.77
CA ASN A 152 20.17 3.83 -15.06
C ASN A 152 19.35 4.37 -16.25
N ASP A 153 18.02 4.30 -16.20
CA ASP A 153 17.16 4.82 -17.26
C ASP A 153 17.13 6.34 -17.30
N VAL A 154 17.21 7.01 -16.14
CA VAL A 154 17.35 8.47 -16.04
C VAL A 154 18.69 8.92 -16.60
N GLU A 155 19.78 8.22 -16.29
CA GLU A 155 21.11 8.52 -16.84
C GLU A 155 21.11 8.38 -18.38
N ARG A 156 20.53 7.31 -18.93
CA ARG A 156 20.36 7.15 -20.38
C ARG A 156 19.48 8.23 -21.01
N ALA A 157 18.40 8.62 -20.34
CA ALA A 157 17.53 9.68 -20.81
C ALA A 157 18.26 11.03 -20.83
N GLN A 158 19.12 11.31 -19.84
CA GLN A 158 19.96 12.49 -19.80
C GLN A 158 20.99 12.49 -20.93
N GLU A 159 21.70 11.38 -21.14
CA GLU A 159 22.65 11.25 -22.26
C GLU A 159 21.95 11.44 -23.62
N GLY A 160 20.77 10.85 -23.79
CA GLY A 160 19.93 11.04 -24.98
C GLY A 160 19.53 12.50 -25.19
N MET A 161 19.08 13.17 -24.12
CA MET A 161 18.65 14.57 -24.16
C MET A 161 19.84 15.52 -24.42
N GLU A 162 21.02 15.25 -23.86
CA GLU A 162 22.24 16.01 -24.15
C GLU A 162 22.68 15.84 -25.61
N ALA A 163 22.61 14.62 -26.14
CA ALA A 163 22.91 14.33 -27.54
C ALA A 163 21.93 15.02 -28.50
N GLU A 164 20.63 15.00 -28.19
CA GLU A 164 19.61 15.73 -28.95
C GLU A 164 19.78 17.23 -28.86
N THR A 165 20.08 17.77 -27.68
CA THR A 165 20.36 19.20 -27.46
C THR A 165 21.58 19.64 -28.26
N ARG A 166 22.64 18.83 -28.31
CA ARG A 166 23.83 19.09 -29.13
C ARG A 166 23.51 19.09 -30.62
N ARG A 167 22.71 18.14 -31.10
CA ARG A 167 22.23 18.09 -32.50
C ARG A 167 21.35 19.29 -32.84
N ALA A 168 20.44 19.68 -31.95
CA ALA A 168 19.58 20.84 -32.13
C ALA A 168 20.39 22.15 -32.18
N LYS A 169 21.45 22.27 -31.37
CA LYS A 169 22.36 23.42 -31.40
C LYS A 169 23.13 23.51 -32.72
N GLN A 170 23.68 22.41 -33.21
CA GLN A 170 24.38 22.36 -34.51
C GLN A 170 23.44 22.74 -35.67
N LEU A 171 22.22 22.19 -35.70
CA LEU A 171 21.22 22.55 -36.73
C LEU A 171 20.84 24.04 -36.72
N LYS A 172 20.85 24.68 -35.55
CA LYS A 172 20.54 26.11 -35.42
C LYS A 172 21.66 26.99 -35.99
N GLU A 173 22.92 26.59 -35.81
CA GLU A 173 24.08 27.32 -36.31
C GLU A 173 24.16 27.27 -37.85
N ASP A 174 23.96 26.10 -38.47
CA ASP A 174 24.07 25.93 -39.92
C ASP A 174 22.99 26.69 -40.71
N LYS A 175 21.76 26.78 -40.17
CA LYS A 175 20.65 27.46 -40.83
C LYS A 175 20.83 28.98 -40.90
N SER A 176 21.58 29.56 -39.96
CA SER A 176 21.85 31.00 -39.92
C SER A 176 22.83 31.41 -41.02
N VAL A 177 23.89 30.62 -41.20
CA VAL A 177 24.96 30.89 -42.16
C VAL A 177 24.47 30.74 -43.60
N TRP A 178 23.67 29.69 -43.89
CA TRP A 178 23.10 29.50 -45.23
C TRP A 178 22.16 30.63 -45.67
N LYS A 179 21.34 31.15 -44.75
CA LYS A 179 20.48 32.33 -45.02
C LYS A 179 21.29 33.60 -45.31
N LEU A 180 22.40 33.80 -44.60
CA LEU A 180 23.30 34.93 -44.84
C LEU A 180 23.92 34.87 -46.23
N TYR A 181 24.44 33.70 -46.64
CA TYR A 181 25.02 33.51 -47.97
C TYR A 181 23.99 33.73 -49.09
N PHE A 182 22.74 33.29 -48.91
CA PHE A 182 21.68 33.51 -49.90
C PHE A 182 21.39 35.01 -50.13
N TRP A 183 21.32 35.80 -49.06
CA TRP A 183 21.12 37.25 -49.15
C TRP A 183 22.30 37.97 -49.82
N ILE A 184 23.54 37.58 -49.48
CA ILE A 184 24.75 38.14 -50.10
C ILE A 184 24.78 37.85 -51.60
N ALA A 185 24.48 36.61 -52.01
CA ALA A 185 24.44 36.23 -53.42
C ALA A 185 23.37 37.01 -54.20
N GLY A 186 22.17 37.17 -53.64
CA GLY A 186 21.09 37.95 -54.25
C GLY A 186 21.47 39.43 -54.44
N LEU A 187 22.05 40.07 -53.41
CA LEU A 187 22.54 41.45 -53.49
C LEU A 187 23.67 41.61 -54.52
N SER A 188 24.57 40.64 -54.61
CA SER A 188 25.66 40.66 -55.60
C SER A 188 25.12 40.57 -57.04
N ILE A 189 24.14 39.71 -57.31
CA ILE A 189 23.48 39.60 -58.61
C ILE A 189 22.70 40.87 -58.94
N LEU A 190 21.97 41.42 -57.97
CA LEU A 190 21.23 42.68 -58.14
C LEU A 190 22.18 43.83 -58.48
N LEU A 191 23.31 43.94 -57.77
CA LEU A 191 24.34 44.93 -58.03
C LEU A 191 24.91 44.78 -59.45
N PHE A 192 25.19 43.56 -59.88
CA PHE A 192 25.71 43.28 -61.22
C PHE A 192 24.71 43.66 -62.31
N LEU A 193 23.42 43.35 -62.12
CA LEU A 193 22.35 43.78 -63.02
C LEU A 193 22.19 45.30 -63.07
N LEU A 194 22.33 45.97 -61.93
CA LEU A 194 22.22 47.43 -61.85
C LEU A 194 23.41 48.11 -62.54
N ILE A 195 24.62 47.57 -62.40
CA ILE A 195 25.79 48.05 -63.16
C ILE A 195 25.55 47.83 -64.66
N LEU A 196 25.15 46.64 -65.10
CA LEU A 196 24.87 46.38 -66.52
C LEU A 196 23.79 47.30 -67.10
N LYS A 197 22.73 47.59 -66.33
CA LYS A 197 21.65 48.48 -66.74
C LYS A 197 21.98 49.97 -66.63
N GLY A 198 22.90 50.35 -65.74
CA GLY A 198 23.36 51.74 -65.58
C GLY A 198 24.55 52.09 -66.46
N LEU A 199 25.30 51.10 -66.94
CA LEU A 199 26.42 51.27 -67.88
C LEU A 199 25.99 51.17 -69.36
N SER A 200 24.75 50.72 -69.64
CA SER A 200 24.13 50.68 -70.97
C SER A 200 23.14 51.83 -71.16
#